data_AF-A0AB34I9E7-F1
#
_entry.id   AF-A0AB34I9E7-F1
#
_cell.length_a   1.000
_cell.length_b   1.000
_cell.length_c   1.000
_cell.angle_alpha   90.00
_cell.angle_beta   90.00
_cell.angle_gamma   90.00
#
_symmetry.space_group_name_H-M   'P 1'
#
loop_
_entity.id
_entity.type
_entity.pdbx_description
1 polymer ?
#
loop_
_entity_poly.entity_id
_entity_poly.type
_entity_poly.pdbx_seq_one_letter_code
_entity_poly.pdbx_strand_id
1 'polypeptide(L)'
;MLALHALLALPRGAIDGPARGWRGHCTRLAGGMRGVLGSRGVLSASSLPASLPPRLADGSDGKLNDWPRDGPSHAARWHLLAARHVGARSPLVAMVDRSMIGKPKAVHLSAAADSGFLRPAPLALPEGELFTVLGVETSCDDTGVAIVRSDGAILGEALASQAALHEEWGGVVPTLARDAHEQVLDRMIDKALRAAGMESVDQVDVVAVTVGPGLEICLRVGCERVKALAIAHAKPFVGVHHLEAHVLMARLGAPHAAAGVAFPLLTLLTSGGHCQLLLSRGVGEHQVIGSTLDDALGEAYDKVARLLDLPVGGGGGAALEALARRGDPAGVALPVPMRTKKNYDFSFAGLKTAARLAVERAPPERRAEPNFFADVAASFQHAAISHLEQRIKYAMELCEARHDEWGGAPSTLVVSGGVAANQELRRRLQVLCDETRAPGQAGGSWKLVLPPPRLCTDNGVMVAWTAVEMVRNGVAHVPDDQQVKARWPLGGAVPGTYVPARATSTFGKRKRVAGE
;
A
#
# COMPACT_ATOMS: atom_id res chain seq x y z
N MET A 1 -40.18 -18.26 -30.03
CA MET A 1 -40.83 -18.13 -31.36
C MET A 1 -39.97 -17.16 -32.16
N LEU A 2 -39.43 -17.59 -33.31
CA LEU A 2 -39.86 -17.20 -34.67
C LEU A 2 -39.67 -15.69 -34.96
N ALA A 3 -39.09 -15.27 -36.09
CA ALA A 3 -38.90 -15.98 -37.36
C ALA A 3 -37.46 -15.93 -37.93
N LEU A 4 -37.27 -16.61 -39.07
CA LEU A 4 -36.04 -16.75 -39.85
C LEU A 4 -36.29 -16.19 -41.28
N HIS A 5 -35.29 -16.28 -42.18
CA HIS A 5 -35.28 -15.92 -43.61
C HIS A 5 -35.16 -14.42 -43.95
N ALA A 6 -34.59 -14.03 -45.09
CA ALA A 6 -33.55 -14.66 -45.95
C ALA A 6 -33.13 -13.67 -47.06
N LEU A 7 -31.89 -13.76 -47.56
CA LEU A 7 -31.58 -13.90 -48.99
C LEU A 7 -30.06 -13.98 -49.26
N LEU A 8 -29.69 -14.72 -50.31
CA LEU A 8 -28.34 -14.85 -50.86
C LEU A 8 -28.35 -14.33 -52.30
N ALA A 9 -27.31 -13.61 -52.70
CA ALA A 9 -26.95 -13.43 -54.11
C ALA A 9 -25.43 -13.24 -54.26
N LEU A 10 -24.86 -13.94 -55.23
CA LEU A 10 -23.43 -13.96 -55.60
C LEU A 10 -23.32 -13.45 -57.06
N PRO A 11 -22.15 -12.99 -57.56
CA PRO A 11 -21.14 -13.95 -58.05
C PRO A 11 -19.67 -13.54 -57.87
N ARG A 12 -18.77 -14.50 -58.18
CA ARG A 12 -17.33 -14.31 -58.38
C ARG A 12 -16.93 -14.68 -59.83
N GLY A 13 -15.91 -14.02 -60.35
CA GLY A 13 -15.06 -14.41 -61.49
C GLY A 13 -13.90 -13.41 -61.57
N ALA A 14 -12.60 -13.72 -61.57
CA ALA A 14 -11.79 -14.85 -62.07
C ALA A 14 -11.43 -14.76 -63.56
N ILE A 15 -10.13 -14.51 -63.86
CA ILE A 15 -9.33 -14.80 -65.07
C ILE A 15 -7.88 -14.34 -64.79
N ASP A 16 -6.88 -14.93 -65.47
CA ASP A 16 -5.48 -15.01 -65.02
C ASP A 16 -4.43 -14.08 -65.68
N GLY A 17 -3.43 -13.67 -64.88
CA GLY A 17 -2.01 -13.56 -65.27
C GLY A 17 -1.54 -12.36 -66.13
N PRO A 18 -0.24 -12.33 -66.52
CA PRO A 18 0.90 -12.49 -65.59
C PRO A 18 2.09 -11.52 -65.84
N ALA A 19 3.12 -11.62 -64.98
CA ALA A 19 4.55 -11.31 -65.20
C ALA A 19 5.13 -9.89 -64.90
N ARG A 20 6.32 -9.90 -64.26
CA ARG A 20 7.50 -8.98 -64.36
C ARG A 20 7.21 -7.46 -64.45
N GLY A 21 7.57 -6.57 -63.51
CA GLY A 21 8.55 -6.63 -62.42
C GLY A 21 9.88 -5.96 -62.80
N TRP A 22 10.28 -4.87 -62.12
CA TRP A 22 11.60 -4.20 -62.26
C TRP A 22 12.02 -3.47 -60.97
N ARG A 23 13.26 -2.96 -60.93
CA ARG A 23 13.91 -2.34 -59.74
C ARG A 23 13.97 -0.82 -59.88
N GLY A 24 13.98 -0.07 -58.77
CA GLY A 24 14.23 1.38 -58.74
C GLY A 24 14.61 1.88 -57.35
N HIS A 25 15.79 2.51 -57.23
CA HIS A 25 16.33 3.08 -55.99
C HIS A 25 16.20 4.61 -55.99
N CYS A 26 15.93 5.20 -54.82
CA CYS A 26 16.23 6.59 -54.47
C CYS A 26 15.47 7.68 -55.31
N THR A 27 15.47 8.97 -54.96
CA THR A 27 16.27 9.70 -53.95
C THR A 27 15.40 10.77 -53.26
N ARG A 28 15.85 11.29 -52.11
CA ARG A 28 15.35 12.57 -51.56
C ARG A 28 15.66 13.72 -52.52
N LEU A 29 14.87 14.79 -52.47
CA LEU A 29 15.40 16.15 -52.36
C LEU A 29 14.33 17.11 -51.81
N ALA A 30 14.76 18.12 -51.08
CA ALA A 30 13.90 19.21 -50.61
C ALA A 30 14.13 20.45 -51.49
N GLY A 31 13.08 21.27 -51.66
CA GLY A 31 13.14 22.55 -52.37
C GLY A 31 11.96 23.41 -51.95
N GLY A 32 12.21 24.46 -51.17
CA GLY A 32 11.17 25.35 -50.66
C GLY A 32 10.75 26.43 -51.65
N MET A 33 9.63 27.11 -51.38
CA MET A 33 9.21 28.32 -52.08
C MET A 33 8.87 29.45 -51.09
N ARG A 34 8.86 30.69 -51.60
CA ARG A 34 8.79 31.94 -50.82
C ARG A 34 7.42 32.62 -50.93
N GLY A 35 7.15 33.54 -49.99
CA GLY A 35 6.09 34.54 -50.07
C GLY A 35 4.90 34.23 -49.15
N VAL A 36 4.17 35.20 -48.61
CA VAL A 36 4.02 36.63 -48.99
C VAL A 36 3.94 37.53 -47.74
N LEU A 37 4.27 38.83 -47.87
CA LEU A 37 4.06 39.83 -46.81
C LEU A 37 2.65 40.43 -46.84
N GLY A 38 2.12 40.72 -45.65
CA GLY A 38 1.06 41.70 -45.42
C GLY A 38 0.22 41.36 -44.19
N SER A 39 -0.31 42.31 -43.42
CA SER A 39 -0.01 43.75 -43.28
C SER A 39 -0.68 44.23 -41.98
N ARG A 40 -0.29 45.38 -41.42
CA ARG A 40 -0.86 45.86 -40.14
C ARG A 40 -2.31 46.32 -40.29
N GLY A 41 -3.16 45.98 -39.33
CA GLY A 41 -4.48 46.59 -39.12
C GLY A 41 -4.80 46.65 -37.63
N VAL A 42 -5.28 47.81 -37.16
CA VAL A 42 -5.67 48.07 -35.77
C VAL A 42 -6.89 48.99 -35.79
N LEU A 43 -7.99 48.62 -35.11
CA LEU A 43 -8.76 49.47 -34.18
C LEU A 43 -10.15 48.90 -33.78
N SER A 44 -10.61 49.37 -32.62
CA SER A 44 -12.00 49.48 -32.14
C SER A 44 -12.83 48.22 -31.84
N ALA A 45 -13.50 48.27 -30.68
CA ALA A 45 -14.39 47.26 -30.12
C ALA A 45 -15.85 47.42 -30.54
N SER A 46 -16.69 46.40 -30.30
CA SER A 46 -18.04 46.56 -29.73
C SER A 46 -18.72 45.21 -29.38
N SER A 47 -19.80 45.31 -28.58
CA SER A 47 -20.84 44.28 -28.28
C SER A 47 -20.46 42.98 -27.54
N LEU A 48 -21.09 42.81 -26.37
CA LEU A 48 -21.50 41.52 -25.78
C LEU A 48 -22.74 40.98 -26.53
N PRO A 49 -23.14 39.71 -26.32
CA PRO A 49 -24.18 39.50 -25.30
C PRO A 49 -23.93 38.27 -24.40
N ALA A 50 -24.67 38.21 -23.28
CA ALA A 50 -24.78 37.03 -22.42
C ALA A 50 -26.22 36.47 -22.49
N SER A 51 -26.40 35.17 -22.21
CA SER A 51 -27.70 34.50 -22.20
C SER A 51 -27.84 33.52 -21.04
N LEU A 52 -28.85 33.72 -20.19
CA LEU A 52 -29.27 32.80 -19.13
C LEU A 52 -30.41 31.87 -19.61
N PRO A 53 -30.61 30.71 -18.97
CA PRO A 53 -31.72 29.80 -19.30
C PRO A 53 -33.08 30.27 -18.70
N PRO A 54 -34.22 29.78 -19.22
CA PRO A 54 -35.55 30.24 -18.85
C PRO A 54 -36.13 29.63 -17.55
N ARG A 55 -37.24 30.22 -17.07
CA ARG A 55 -38.15 29.73 -16.01
C ARG A 55 -39.61 29.83 -16.46
N LEU A 56 -40.50 29.14 -15.73
CA LEU A 56 -42.00 29.13 -15.68
C LEU A 56 -42.51 27.69 -15.85
N ALA A 57 -43.52 27.17 -15.14
CA ALA A 57 -44.23 27.55 -13.89
C ALA A 57 -45.00 26.27 -13.38
N ASP A 58 -45.61 26.13 -12.19
CA ASP A 58 -45.70 26.90 -10.93
C ASP A 58 -45.67 25.88 -9.74
N GLY A 59 -46.38 25.90 -8.58
CA GLY A 59 -47.44 26.75 -8.02
C GLY A 59 -47.93 26.30 -6.61
N SER A 60 -49.09 26.82 -6.19
CA SER A 60 -49.91 26.55 -4.97
C SER A 60 -49.24 26.28 -3.60
N ASP A 61 -49.16 27.35 -2.81
CA ASP A 61 -49.62 27.49 -1.41
C ASP A 61 -49.02 26.68 -0.23
N GLY A 62 -48.37 27.43 0.67
CA GLY A 62 -48.06 27.04 2.05
C GLY A 62 -47.56 28.24 2.87
N LYS A 63 -48.39 28.75 3.80
CA LYS A 63 -48.10 29.89 4.71
C LYS A 63 -47.19 29.44 5.89
N LEU A 64 -46.46 30.26 6.65
CA LEU A 64 -45.86 31.61 6.68
C LEU A 64 -45.46 31.82 8.18
N ASN A 65 -44.60 32.78 8.53
CA ASN A 65 -44.16 33.17 9.89
C ASN A 65 -43.19 32.17 10.60
N ASP A 66 -42.20 32.59 11.40
CA ASP A 66 -41.76 33.96 11.78
C ASP A 66 -40.24 34.07 12.06
N TRP A 67 -39.72 35.30 12.23
CA TRP A 67 -38.30 35.62 12.53
C TRP A 67 -38.20 36.52 13.77
N PRO A 68 -37.13 36.40 14.59
CA PRO A 68 -36.12 37.48 14.62
C PRO A 68 -34.67 36.92 14.58
N ARG A 69 -33.62 37.58 14.06
CA ARG A 69 -33.21 39.00 13.95
C ARG A 69 -32.70 39.62 15.26
N ASP A 70 -31.43 39.36 15.55
CA ASP A 70 -30.47 40.43 15.86
C ASP A 70 -29.02 39.99 15.53
N GLY A 71 -28.09 40.96 15.51
CA GLY A 71 -26.65 40.77 15.26
C GLY A 71 -25.80 41.51 16.32
N PRO A 72 -24.55 41.95 16.04
CA PRO A 72 -23.85 41.94 14.75
C PRO A 72 -22.38 41.42 14.80
N SER A 73 -21.74 41.50 13.63
CA SER A 73 -20.30 41.33 13.34
C SER A 73 -19.29 41.98 14.30
N HIS A 74 -18.09 41.41 14.44
CA HIS A 74 -16.90 41.91 13.68
C HIS A 74 -15.70 40.94 13.70
N ALA A 75 -14.72 41.18 12.82
CA ALA A 75 -13.46 40.44 12.74
C ALA A 75 -12.25 41.26 13.24
N ALA A 76 -11.29 40.58 13.90
CA ALA A 76 -9.94 41.04 14.21
C ALA A 76 -8.98 39.82 14.11
N ARG A 77 -8.00 39.79 13.20
CA ARG A 77 -6.65 40.39 13.32
C ARG A 77 -5.86 39.90 14.53
N TRP A 78 -5.02 38.89 14.29
CA TRP A 78 -3.89 38.55 15.16
C TRP A 78 -2.67 39.45 14.87
N HIS A 79 -1.96 39.87 15.92
CA HIS A 79 -0.63 40.48 15.84
C HIS A 79 0.32 39.72 16.79
N LEU A 80 1.61 39.66 16.42
CA LEU A 80 2.63 39.05 17.27
C LEU A 80 2.86 39.88 18.54
N LEU A 81 3.20 39.20 19.64
CA LEU A 81 4.11 39.73 20.65
C LEU A 81 5.07 38.62 21.10
N ALA A 82 6.37 38.90 21.01
CA ALA A 82 7.43 38.02 21.51
C ALA A 82 8.05 38.65 22.77
N ALA A 83 8.18 37.86 23.83
CA ALA A 83 8.83 38.29 25.06
C ALA A 83 10.01 37.34 25.39
N ARG A 84 11.22 37.88 25.40
CA ARG A 84 12.40 37.20 25.96
C ARG A 84 12.35 37.26 27.48
N HIS A 85 12.93 36.26 28.15
CA HIS A 85 13.63 36.45 29.43
C HIS A 85 14.94 35.64 29.41
N VAL A 86 15.96 36.13 30.13
CA VAL A 86 17.32 35.60 30.08
C VAL A 86 17.95 35.66 31.47
N GLY A 87 18.60 34.57 31.87
CA GLY A 87 19.76 34.60 32.77
C GLY A 87 19.52 34.31 34.25
N ALA A 88 20.15 33.23 34.73
CA ALA A 88 21.19 33.29 35.77
C ALA A 88 21.99 31.97 35.78
N ARG A 89 23.16 31.94 36.42
CA ARG A 89 23.98 30.74 36.62
C ARG A 89 24.51 30.70 38.06
N SER A 90 24.85 29.49 38.50
CA SER A 90 25.90 29.20 39.50
C SER A 90 25.50 29.37 40.98
N PRO A 91 26.30 28.82 41.94
CA PRO A 91 26.28 27.38 42.19
C PRO A 91 26.20 27.05 43.70
N LEU A 92 26.06 25.76 44.05
CA LEU A 92 26.51 25.27 45.35
C LEU A 92 26.95 23.81 45.28
N VAL A 93 28.06 23.50 45.96
CA VAL A 93 28.62 22.15 46.11
C VAL A 93 28.30 21.68 47.53
N ALA A 94 27.77 20.47 47.66
CA ALA A 94 27.66 19.77 48.94
C ALA A 94 28.17 18.33 48.76
N MET A 95 29.11 17.93 49.61
CA MET A 95 29.75 16.61 49.58
C MET A 95 29.38 15.85 50.86
N VAL A 96 28.69 14.72 50.71
CA VAL A 96 28.34 13.81 51.82
C VAL A 96 28.64 12.37 51.37
N ASP A 97 29.09 11.55 52.31
CA ASP A 97 29.75 10.27 52.07
C ASP A 97 28.80 9.09 51.78
N ARG A 98 29.36 8.00 51.24
CA ARG A 98 28.67 6.75 50.91
C ARG A 98 28.67 5.77 52.09
N SER A 99 27.50 5.46 52.65
CA SER A 99 27.27 4.13 53.24
C SER A 99 25.79 3.71 53.23
N MET A 100 25.57 2.40 53.14
CA MET A 100 24.34 1.65 53.44
C MET A 100 22.98 2.23 53.00
N ILE A 101 22.50 1.80 51.82
CA ILE A 101 21.14 1.27 51.60
C ILE A 101 21.12 0.54 50.23
N GLY A 102 20.45 -0.61 50.16
CA GLY A 102 20.47 -1.48 48.99
C GLY A 102 19.66 -0.94 47.81
N LYS A 103 20.20 -1.05 46.59
CA LYS A 103 19.49 -0.69 45.35
C LYS A 103 18.70 -1.88 44.78
N PRO A 104 17.47 -1.70 44.29
CA PRO A 104 16.82 -2.70 43.44
C PRO A 104 17.60 -2.86 42.12
N LYS A 105 17.53 -4.05 41.51
CA LYS A 105 18.23 -4.35 40.24
C LYS A 105 17.57 -3.59 39.08
N ALA A 106 18.22 -2.56 38.58
CA ALA A 106 17.90 -2.00 37.28
C ALA A 106 18.28 -3.01 36.17
N VAL A 107 17.38 -3.23 35.21
CA VAL A 107 17.70 -3.99 34.00
C VAL A 107 18.51 -3.10 33.07
N HIS A 108 19.70 -3.55 32.66
CA HIS A 108 20.54 -2.81 31.73
C HIS A 108 19.98 -2.92 30.30
N LEU A 109 19.25 -1.89 29.87
CA LEU A 109 19.11 -1.60 28.45
C LEU A 109 20.52 -1.31 27.88
N SER A 110 20.97 -2.12 26.95
CA SER A 110 22.18 -1.83 26.17
C SER A 110 21.92 -0.61 25.28
N ALA A 111 22.96 0.20 25.05
CA ALA A 111 22.81 1.46 24.34
C ALA A 111 22.43 1.24 22.87
N ALA A 112 21.15 1.45 22.54
CA ALA A 112 20.71 1.62 21.17
C ALA A 112 21.40 2.85 20.56
N ALA A 113 21.78 2.76 19.28
CA ALA A 113 22.42 3.86 18.58
C ALA A 113 21.49 5.08 18.44
N ASP A 114 22.09 6.27 18.37
CA ASP A 114 21.42 7.56 18.38
C ASP A 114 20.29 7.67 17.33
N SER A 115 19.07 7.49 17.81
CA SER A 115 17.83 7.47 17.03
C SER A 115 16.90 8.54 17.60
N GLY A 116 17.18 9.79 17.22
CA GLY A 116 16.36 10.94 17.61
C GLY A 116 14.88 10.75 17.26
N PHE A 117 14.01 11.37 18.05
CA PHE A 117 12.53 11.32 17.98
C PHE A 117 11.84 10.07 18.54
N LEU A 118 12.24 9.62 19.74
CA LEU A 118 11.34 8.93 20.67
C LEU A 118 11.39 9.56 22.07
N ARG A 119 10.24 10.05 22.55
CA ARG A 119 9.93 10.29 23.96
C ARG A 119 8.59 9.60 24.26
N PRO A 120 8.53 8.63 25.18
CA PRO A 120 7.25 8.06 25.59
C PRO A 120 6.39 9.15 26.24
N ALA A 121 5.17 9.34 25.76
CA ALA A 121 4.14 10.04 26.53
C ALA A 121 3.71 9.16 27.72
N PRO A 122 3.42 9.72 28.92
CA PRO A 122 2.93 8.93 30.04
C PRO A 122 1.60 8.25 29.70
N LEU A 123 1.65 6.93 29.47
CA LEU A 123 0.50 6.14 29.09
C LEU A 123 -0.29 5.70 30.33
N ALA A 124 -1.27 6.51 30.73
CA ALA A 124 -2.17 6.22 31.84
C ALA A 124 -3.34 5.30 31.42
N LEU A 125 -3.03 4.05 31.05
CA LEU A 125 -4.05 3.00 30.92
C LEU A 125 -4.11 2.13 32.19
N PRO A 126 -5.31 1.64 32.59
CA PRO A 126 -5.46 0.74 33.73
C PRO A 126 -4.71 -0.59 33.53
N GLU A 127 -3.89 -1.00 34.51
CA GLU A 127 -3.14 -2.26 34.46
C GLU A 127 -4.08 -3.46 34.48
N GLY A 128 -3.96 -4.34 33.47
CA GLY A 128 -4.70 -5.59 33.38
C GLY A 128 -6.10 -5.50 32.75
N GLU A 129 -6.61 -4.30 32.48
CA GLU A 129 -7.92 -4.11 31.84
C GLU A 129 -7.86 -4.15 30.29
N LEU A 130 -9.01 -4.37 29.66
CA LEU A 130 -9.15 -4.31 28.21
C LEU A 130 -9.39 -2.87 27.75
N PHE A 131 -8.51 -2.37 26.90
CA PHE A 131 -8.62 -1.04 26.29
C PHE A 131 -8.94 -1.14 24.80
N THR A 132 -9.40 -0.04 24.21
CA THR A 132 -9.86 0.09 22.83
C THR A 132 -9.03 1.12 22.06
N VAL A 133 -8.77 0.82 20.79
CA VAL A 133 -7.95 1.66 19.92
C VAL A 133 -8.71 1.98 18.64
N LEU A 134 -8.87 3.28 18.35
CA LEU A 134 -9.34 3.75 17.04
C LEU A 134 -8.14 3.90 16.11
N GLY A 135 -8.09 3.10 15.04
CA GLY A 135 -7.01 3.12 14.04
C GLY A 135 -7.47 3.66 12.69
N VAL A 136 -6.67 4.54 12.08
CA VAL A 136 -6.93 5.19 10.78
C VAL A 136 -5.82 4.90 9.76
N GLU A 137 -6.21 4.42 8.57
CA GLU A 137 -5.34 4.21 7.41
C GLU A 137 -5.78 5.12 6.25
N THR A 138 -4.84 5.91 5.71
CA THR A 138 -4.99 6.83 4.57
C THR A 138 -3.69 6.98 3.77
N SER A 139 -2.86 5.93 3.69
CA SER A 139 -1.53 6.00 3.06
C SER A 139 -1.53 5.93 1.53
N CYS A 140 -2.58 5.40 0.90
CA CYS A 140 -2.66 5.26 -0.56
C CYS A 140 -4.03 5.70 -1.12
N ASP A 141 -4.96 4.77 -1.31
CA ASP A 141 -6.27 4.98 -1.96
C ASP A 141 -7.45 4.24 -1.28
N ASP A 142 -7.22 3.65 -0.11
CA ASP A 142 -8.27 3.14 0.78
C ASP A 142 -8.37 4.04 2.03
N THR A 143 -9.57 4.50 2.38
CA THR A 143 -9.84 5.14 3.69
C THR A 143 -10.34 4.08 4.66
N GLY A 144 -9.44 3.53 5.48
CA GLY A 144 -9.75 2.51 6.48
C GLY A 144 -9.85 3.10 7.89
N VAL A 145 -10.93 2.79 8.63
CA VAL A 145 -11.05 3.11 10.05
C VAL A 145 -11.58 1.89 10.80
N ALA A 146 -11.02 1.58 11.97
CA ALA A 146 -11.54 0.52 12.83
C ALA A 146 -11.34 0.82 14.31
N ILE A 147 -12.13 0.15 15.14
CA ILE A 147 -12.02 0.14 16.60
C ILE A 147 -11.73 -1.30 17.02
N VAL A 148 -10.54 -1.52 17.57
CA VAL A 148 -10.05 -2.84 18.00
C VAL A 148 -9.79 -2.80 19.50
N ARG A 149 -10.32 -3.79 20.22
CA ARG A 149 -10.05 -3.99 21.65
C ARG A 149 -8.78 -4.81 21.83
N SER A 150 -8.08 -4.63 22.95
CA SER A 150 -6.74 -5.20 23.15
C SER A 150 -6.69 -6.73 23.14
N ASP A 151 -7.79 -7.43 23.39
CA ASP A 151 -7.90 -8.89 23.20
C ASP A 151 -7.88 -9.35 21.71
N GLY A 152 -7.98 -8.41 20.77
CA GLY A 152 -8.04 -8.66 19.33
C GLY A 152 -9.45 -8.64 18.76
N ALA A 153 -10.48 -8.34 19.57
CA ALA A 153 -11.84 -8.19 19.09
C ALA A 153 -11.97 -6.92 18.24
N ILE A 154 -12.36 -7.07 16.98
CA ILE A 154 -12.77 -5.96 16.12
C ILE A 154 -14.18 -5.55 16.56
N LEU A 155 -14.33 -4.39 17.19
CA LEU A 155 -15.62 -3.90 17.67
C LEU A 155 -16.41 -3.21 16.56
N GLY A 156 -15.71 -2.46 15.70
CA GLY A 156 -16.31 -1.80 14.54
C GLY A 156 -15.28 -1.52 13.46
N GLU A 157 -15.69 -1.58 12.19
CA GLU A 157 -14.83 -1.31 11.03
C GLU A 157 -15.60 -0.56 9.94
N ALA A 158 -14.90 0.31 9.21
CA ALA A 158 -15.40 1.06 8.09
C ALA A 158 -14.29 1.19 7.02
N LEU A 159 -14.63 0.91 5.77
CA LEU A 159 -13.72 1.04 4.63
C LEU A 159 -14.42 1.80 3.51
N ALA A 160 -13.74 2.79 2.94
CA ALA A 160 -14.13 3.46 1.71
C ALA A 160 -12.98 3.39 0.71
N SER A 161 -13.07 2.42 -0.20
CA SER A 161 -12.08 2.21 -1.26
C SER A 161 -12.31 3.14 -2.44
N GLN A 162 -11.22 3.61 -3.04
CA GLN A 162 -11.24 4.49 -4.21
C GLN A 162 -10.91 3.75 -5.52
N ALA A 163 -10.86 2.41 -5.54
CA ALA A 163 -10.45 1.65 -6.73
C ALA A 163 -11.21 2.07 -8.02
N ALA A 164 -12.53 2.30 -7.92
CA ALA A 164 -13.37 2.75 -9.03
C ALA A 164 -13.15 4.23 -9.44
N LEU A 165 -12.58 5.07 -8.57
CA LEU A 165 -12.19 6.46 -8.87
C LEU A 165 -10.89 6.51 -9.70
N HIS A 166 -9.99 5.54 -9.49
CA HIS A 166 -8.69 5.46 -10.16
C HIS A 166 -8.67 4.53 -11.39
N GLU A 167 -9.78 3.83 -11.67
CA GLU A 167 -9.91 2.88 -12.79
C GLU A 167 -9.73 3.56 -14.15
N GLU A 168 -10.40 4.69 -14.40
CA GLU A 168 -10.27 5.51 -15.63
C GLU A 168 -8.82 5.94 -15.90
N TRP A 169 -8.06 6.18 -14.82
CA TRP A 169 -6.67 6.65 -14.88
C TRP A 169 -5.65 5.50 -14.99
N GLY A 170 -6.09 4.25 -14.87
CA GLY A 170 -5.23 3.07 -14.84
C GLY A 170 -4.30 3.03 -13.63
N GLY A 171 -4.61 3.70 -12.53
CA GLY A 171 -3.78 3.75 -11.33
C GLY A 171 -4.00 5.00 -10.48
N VAL A 172 -3.57 4.94 -9.22
CA VAL A 172 -3.86 5.96 -8.21
C VAL A 172 -3.37 7.35 -8.61
N VAL A 173 -4.30 8.31 -8.69
CA VAL A 173 -4.01 9.73 -8.88
C VAL A 173 -3.93 10.41 -7.52
N PRO A 174 -2.74 10.84 -7.03
CA PRO A 174 -2.58 11.22 -5.62
C PRO A 174 -3.45 12.38 -5.14
N THR A 175 -3.76 13.36 -6.01
CA THR A 175 -4.64 14.48 -5.64
C THR A 175 -6.09 14.03 -5.50
N LEU A 176 -6.60 13.21 -6.42
CA LEU A 176 -7.94 12.62 -6.29
C LEU A 176 -8.04 11.72 -5.05
N ALA A 177 -6.94 11.02 -4.71
CA ALA A 177 -6.90 10.17 -3.53
C ALA A 177 -6.97 10.97 -2.21
N ARG A 178 -6.17 12.03 -2.10
CA ARG A 178 -6.28 13.01 -1.00
C ARG A 178 -7.72 13.54 -0.88
N ASP A 179 -8.28 14.05 -1.98
CA ASP A 179 -9.59 14.70 -1.99
C ASP A 179 -10.69 13.71 -1.55
N ALA A 180 -10.58 12.44 -1.94
CA ALA A 180 -11.47 11.39 -1.51
C ALA A 180 -11.30 11.03 -0.02
N HIS A 181 -10.08 11.02 0.54
CA HIS A 181 -9.88 10.86 1.98
C HIS A 181 -10.52 12.03 2.76
N GLU A 182 -10.27 13.28 2.35
CA GLU A 182 -10.80 14.49 2.99
C GLU A 182 -12.34 14.48 3.04
N GLN A 183 -12.99 14.01 1.98
CA GLN A 183 -14.46 13.93 1.87
C GLN A 183 -15.11 12.82 2.71
N VAL A 184 -14.37 11.78 3.12
CA VAL A 184 -14.99 10.57 3.71
C VAL A 184 -14.47 10.16 5.08
N LEU A 185 -13.32 10.66 5.53
CA LEU A 185 -12.66 10.22 6.77
C LEU A 185 -13.57 10.33 8.00
N ASP A 186 -14.16 11.50 8.25
CA ASP A 186 -15.06 11.73 9.40
C ASP A 186 -16.26 10.78 9.38
N ARG A 187 -16.85 10.60 8.20
CA ARG A 187 -17.96 9.66 7.97
C ARG A 187 -17.54 8.19 8.17
N MET A 188 -16.26 7.84 7.99
CA MET A 188 -15.74 6.49 8.31
C MET A 188 -15.47 6.34 9.81
N ILE A 189 -14.96 7.38 10.48
CA ILE A 189 -14.82 7.44 11.94
C ILE A 189 -16.18 7.23 12.62
N ASP A 190 -17.21 8.01 12.23
CA ASP A 190 -18.56 7.85 12.75
C ASP A 190 -19.16 6.46 12.48
N LYS A 191 -18.82 5.83 11.34
CA LYS A 191 -19.28 4.48 11.01
C LYS A 191 -18.61 3.43 11.90
N ALA A 192 -17.31 3.53 12.12
CA ALA A 192 -16.58 2.62 13.00
C ALA A 192 -17.04 2.74 14.47
N LEU A 193 -17.26 3.98 14.96
CA LEU A 193 -17.85 4.26 16.27
C LEU A 193 -19.24 3.62 16.42
N ARG A 194 -20.17 3.90 15.51
CA ARG A 194 -21.52 3.32 15.55
C ARG A 194 -21.52 1.79 15.42
N ALA A 195 -20.62 1.22 14.63
CA ALA A 195 -20.46 -0.23 14.52
C ALA A 195 -19.98 -0.86 15.84
N ALA A 196 -19.11 -0.17 16.58
CA ALA A 196 -18.64 -0.56 17.91
C ALA A 196 -19.63 -0.25 19.05
N GLY A 197 -20.81 0.32 18.76
CA GLY A 197 -21.78 0.75 19.78
C GLY A 197 -21.36 2.00 20.56
N MET A 198 -20.47 2.83 20.00
CA MET A 198 -19.97 4.07 20.60
C MET A 198 -20.63 5.30 19.96
N GLU A 199 -20.92 6.29 20.79
CA GLU A 199 -21.49 7.59 20.41
C GLU A 199 -20.41 8.61 20.04
N SER A 200 -19.23 8.57 20.69
CA SER A 200 -18.15 9.54 20.45
C SER A 200 -16.74 8.95 20.68
N VAL A 201 -15.72 9.72 20.26
CA VAL A 201 -14.29 9.43 20.49
C VAL A 201 -13.92 9.47 21.98
N ASP A 202 -14.76 10.03 22.86
CA ASP A 202 -14.52 10.00 24.30
C ASP A 202 -14.58 8.57 24.87
N GLN A 203 -15.23 7.63 24.16
CA GLN A 203 -15.35 6.22 24.55
C GLN A 203 -14.22 5.32 24.03
N VAL A 204 -13.24 5.82 23.26
CA VAL A 204 -12.03 5.05 22.91
C VAL A 204 -10.85 5.45 23.80
N ASP A 205 -9.98 4.49 24.12
CA ASP A 205 -8.88 4.72 25.07
C ASP A 205 -7.62 5.28 24.40
N VAL A 206 -7.39 4.92 23.13
CA VAL A 206 -6.22 5.35 22.33
C VAL A 206 -6.66 5.68 20.90
N VAL A 207 -6.01 6.66 20.27
CA VAL A 207 -6.16 6.95 18.84
C VAL A 207 -4.86 6.71 18.08
N ALA A 208 -4.95 6.13 16.89
CA ALA A 208 -3.80 5.65 16.12
C ALA A 208 -3.96 5.94 14.63
N VAL A 209 -2.84 6.19 13.94
CA VAL A 209 -2.85 6.55 12.52
C VAL A 209 -1.58 6.12 11.81
N THR A 210 -1.71 5.64 10.58
CA THR A 210 -0.54 5.40 9.71
C THR A 210 0.16 6.72 9.37
N VAL A 211 1.43 6.85 9.74
CA VAL A 211 2.26 8.03 9.41
C VAL A 211 3.28 7.78 8.29
N GLY A 212 3.40 6.55 7.81
CA GLY A 212 4.14 6.21 6.57
C GLY A 212 4.66 4.77 6.53
N PRO A 213 5.28 4.31 5.42
CA PRO A 213 5.39 4.98 4.11
C PRO A 213 4.02 5.18 3.43
N GLY A 214 3.99 5.95 2.35
CA GLY A 214 2.76 6.23 1.60
C GLY A 214 2.81 7.52 0.77
N LEU A 215 1.68 7.88 0.15
CA LEU A 215 1.48 9.16 -0.51
C LEU A 215 1.41 10.28 0.54
N GLU A 216 2.39 11.19 0.53
CA GLU A 216 2.54 12.20 1.59
C GLU A 216 1.27 13.02 1.83
N ILE A 217 0.59 13.41 0.75
CA ILE A 217 -0.64 14.22 0.82
C ILE A 217 -1.85 13.43 1.35
N CYS A 218 -1.89 12.11 1.17
CA CYS A 218 -2.93 11.25 1.75
C CYS A 218 -2.66 10.97 3.24
N LEU A 219 -1.40 10.69 3.59
CA LEU A 219 -0.94 10.51 4.98
C LEU A 219 -1.25 11.72 5.86
N ARG A 220 -1.14 12.95 5.31
CA ARG A 220 -1.46 14.20 6.03
C ARG A 220 -2.91 14.25 6.47
N VAL A 221 -3.87 13.88 5.62
CA VAL A 221 -5.31 13.93 5.93
C VAL A 221 -5.64 13.11 7.18
N GLY A 222 -5.19 11.85 7.23
CA GLY A 222 -5.35 11.00 8.41
C GLY A 222 -4.59 11.53 9.62
N CYS A 223 -3.30 11.84 9.45
CA CYS A 223 -2.42 12.23 10.55
C CYS A 223 -2.90 13.53 11.24
N GLU A 224 -3.23 14.56 10.47
CA GLU A 224 -3.67 15.86 10.99
C GLU A 224 -5.06 15.74 11.66
N ARG A 225 -5.97 14.90 11.13
CA ARG A 225 -7.25 14.60 11.77
C ARG A 225 -7.09 13.85 13.10
N VAL A 226 -6.27 12.79 13.15
CA VAL A 226 -6.12 11.98 14.36
C VAL A 226 -5.31 12.71 15.44
N LYS A 227 -4.37 13.58 15.08
CA LYS A 227 -3.76 14.54 16.01
C LYS A 227 -4.81 15.46 16.63
N ALA A 228 -5.71 16.03 15.82
CA ALA A 228 -6.77 16.90 16.32
C ALA A 228 -7.71 16.18 17.30
N LEU A 229 -8.07 14.92 17.02
CA LEU A 229 -8.83 14.08 17.94
C LEU A 229 -8.08 13.80 19.24
N ALA A 230 -6.79 13.45 19.17
CA ALA A 230 -5.96 13.21 20.35
C ALA A 230 -5.89 14.44 21.27
N ILE A 231 -5.72 15.63 20.69
CA ILE A 231 -5.66 16.89 21.42
C ILE A 231 -7.03 17.28 22.00
N ALA A 232 -8.11 17.17 21.21
CA ALA A 232 -9.45 17.58 21.63
C ALA A 232 -10.04 16.69 22.74
N HIS A 233 -9.80 15.37 22.67
CA HIS A 233 -10.32 14.37 23.60
C HIS A 233 -9.28 13.88 24.63
N ALA A 234 -8.12 14.55 24.71
CA ALA A 234 -6.99 14.22 25.58
C ALA A 234 -6.52 12.74 25.51
N LYS A 235 -6.60 12.12 24.32
CA LYS A 235 -6.31 10.69 24.13
C LYS A 235 -4.82 10.44 23.83
N PRO A 236 -4.20 9.37 24.36
CA PRO A 236 -2.94 8.84 23.87
C PRO A 236 -2.93 8.64 22.35
N PHE A 237 -1.85 9.06 21.70
CA PHE A 237 -1.69 9.01 20.24
C PHE A 237 -0.60 8.02 19.83
N VAL A 238 -0.84 7.24 18.78
CA VAL A 238 0.15 6.32 18.19
C VAL A 238 0.32 6.59 16.69
N GLY A 239 1.51 7.04 16.30
CA GLY A 239 1.94 7.02 14.90
C GLY A 239 2.41 5.61 14.52
N VAL A 240 1.78 5.02 13.51
CA VAL A 240 2.00 3.64 13.08
C VAL A 240 2.80 3.59 11.77
N HIS A 241 3.69 2.60 11.65
CA HIS A 241 4.38 2.29 10.41
C HIS A 241 3.52 1.33 9.56
N HIS A 242 3.12 1.75 8.35
CA HIS A 242 2.22 1.00 7.46
C HIS A 242 2.66 -0.46 7.23
N LEU A 243 3.94 -0.66 6.88
CA LEU A 243 4.48 -2.01 6.67
C LEU A 243 4.55 -2.86 7.95
N GLU A 244 4.68 -2.24 9.14
CA GLU A 244 4.63 -2.97 10.42
C GLU A 244 3.20 -3.46 10.69
N ALA A 245 2.19 -2.67 10.33
CA ALA A 245 0.79 -3.06 10.41
C ALA A 245 0.50 -4.33 9.60
N HIS A 246 1.01 -4.41 8.37
CA HIS A 246 0.95 -5.64 7.57
C HIS A 246 1.70 -6.84 8.20
N VAL A 247 2.79 -6.63 8.96
CA VAL A 247 3.47 -7.72 9.70
C VAL A 247 2.62 -8.17 10.90
N LEU A 248 2.21 -7.24 11.76
CA LEU A 248 1.56 -7.55 13.05
C LEU A 248 0.13 -8.06 12.89
N MET A 249 -0.52 -7.88 11.74
CA MET A 249 -1.82 -8.53 11.44
C MET A 249 -1.82 -10.05 11.64
N ALA A 250 -0.69 -10.73 11.49
CA ALA A 250 -0.59 -12.16 11.75
C ALA A 250 -0.69 -12.56 13.23
N ARG A 251 -0.62 -11.57 14.14
CA ARG A 251 -0.70 -11.72 15.61
C ARG A 251 -2.07 -11.32 16.17
N LEU A 252 -2.97 -10.78 15.35
CA LEU A 252 -4.33 -10.41 15.76
C LEU A 252 -5.05 -11.63 16.38
N GLY A 253 -5.77 -11.40 17.49
CA GLY A 253 -6.40 -12.46 18.27
C GLY A 253 -7.34 -13.37 17.49
N ALA A 254 -7.66 -14.53 18.09
CA ALA A 254 -8.72 -15.39 17.59
C ALA A 254 -10.06 -14.63 17.66
N PRO A 255 -10.96 -14.76 16.67
CA PRO A 255 -10.94 -15.74 15.58
C PRO A 255 -10.25 -15.26 14.28
N HIS A 256 -9.50 -14.15 14.31
CA HIS A 256 -9.05 -13.47 13.09
C HIS A 256 -7.65 -13.87 12.60
N ALA A 257 -6.70 -14.19 13.47
CA ALA A 257 -5.49 -14.91 13.09
C ALA A 257 -5.19 -16.07 14.05
N ALA A 258 -4.09 -16.78 13.81
CA ALA A 258 -3.70 -17.92 14.64
C ALA A 258 -3.23 -17.43 16.02
N ALA A 259 -3.96 -17.76 17.08
CA ALA A 259 -3.54 -17.49 18.45
C ALA A 259 -2.13 -18.06 18.71
N GLY A 260 -1.33 -17.33 19.48
CA GLY A 260 0.03 -17.76 19.87
C GLY A 260 1.10 -17.65 18.78
N VAL A 261 0.93 -16.79 17.77
CA VAL A 261 2.07 -16.35 16.93
C VAL A 261 3.03 -15.55 17.81
N ALA A 262 4.29 -15.98 17.87
CA ALA A 262 5.34 -15.43 18.73
C ALA A 262 6.59 -15.06 17.91
N PHE A 263 7.31 -14.04 18.36
CA PHE A 263 8.59 -13.67 17.76
C PHE A 263 9.71 -14.66 18.12
N PRO A 264 10.76 -14.81 17.29
CA PRO A 264 10.96 -14.15 16.00
C PRO A 264 10.17 -14.78 14.84
N LEU A 265 9.85 -13.94 13.85
CA LEU A 265 9.04 -14.28 12.67
C LEU A 265 9.86 -14.07 11.40
N LEU A 266 9.76 -15.01 10.45
CA LEU A 266 10.06 -14.73 9.04
C LEU A 266 8.79 -14.16 8.40
N THR A 267 8.88 -13.06 7.65
CA THR A 267 7.70 -12.43 7.02
C THR A 267 7.96 -12.10 5.55
N LEU A 268 7.04 -12.52 4.67
CA LEU A 268 6.93 -12.02 3.31
C LEU A 268 5.85 -10.93 3.25
N LEU A 269 6.26 -9.69 3.06
CA LEU A 269 5.35 -8.61 2.64
C LEU A 269 5.25 -8.63 1.12
N THR A 270 4.05 -8.82 0.57
CA THR A 270 3.82 -8.88 -0.89
C THR A 270 2.51 -8.18 -1.28
N SER A 271 2.63 -6.97 -1.81
CA SER A 271 1.51 -6.10 -2.18
C SER A 271 1.73 -5.48 -3.57
N GLY A 272 0.87 -4.52 -3.97
CA GLY A 272 1.02 -3.77 -5.21
C GLY A 272 2.39 -3.07 -5.32
N GLY A 273 2.86 -2.43 -4.24
CA GLY A 273 4.10 -1.65 -4.21
C GLY A 273 5.29 -2.28 -3.48
N HIS A 274 5.10 -3.40 -2.78
CA HIS A 274 6.14 -4.01 -1.93
C HIS A 274 6.31 -5.52 -2.21
N CYS A 275 7.56 -5.99 -2.18
CA CYS A 275 7.90 -7.41 -2.14
C CYS A 275 9.19 -7.57 -1.34
N GLN A 276 9.09 -7.98 -0.07
CA GLN A 276 10.21 -7.97 0.89
C GLN A 276 10.17 -9.18 1.83
N LEU A 277 11.35 -9.73 2.12
CA LEU A 277 11.57 -10.71 3.19
C LEU A 277 12.14 -10.00 4.40
N LEU A 278 11.47 -10.17 5.54
CA LEU A 278 11.81 -9.54 6.81
C LEU A 278 12.02 -10.60 7.89
N LEU A 279 12.99 -10.35 8.76
CA LEU A 279 13.02 -10.91 10.11
C LEU A 279 12.36 -9.90 11.05
N SER A 280 11.39 -10.33 11.84
CA SER A 280 10.80 -9.50 12.91
C SER A 280 11.07 -10.16 14.26
N ARG A 281 11.72 -9.47 15.19
CA ARG A 281 12.08 -9.97 16.53
C ARG A 281 11.18 -9.44 17.65
N GLY A 282 10.43 -8.38 17.36
CA GLY A 282 9.53 -7.69 18.28
C GLY A 282 8.78 -6.58 17.55
N VAL A 283 7.94 -5.85 18.28
CA VAL A 283 7.31 -4.60 17.80
C VAL A 283 8.42 -3.55 17.62
N GLY A 284 8.44 -2.87 16.47
CA GLY A 284 9.51 -1.96 16.07
C GLY A 284 10.86 -2.62 15.73
N GLU A 285 10.99 -3.95 15.86
CA GLU A 285 12.25 -4.68 15.70
C GLU A 285 12.25 -5.52 14.41
N HIS A 286 12.47 -4.87 13.28
CA HIS A 286 12.48 -5.50 11.96
C HIS A 286 13.83 -5.35 11.25
N GLN A 287 14.22 -6.37 10.48
CA GLN A 287 15.42 -6.38 9.64
C GLN A 287 15.07 -6.92 8.25
N VAL A 288 15.52 -6.24 7.20
CA VAL A 288 15.33 -6.65 5.80
C VAL A 288 16.36 -7.71 5.43
N ILE A 289 15.88 -8.90 5.06
CA ILE A 289 16.68 -10.01 4.55
C ILE A 289 16.89 -9.86 3.03
N GLY A 290 15.85 -9.40 2.32
CA GLY A 290 15.87 -9.17 0.87
C GLY A 290 14.67 -8.36 0.39
N SER A 291 14.80 -7.69 -0.75
CA SER A 291 13.76 -6.81 -1.32
C SER A 291 13.67 -7.00 -2.83
N THR A 292 12.60 -6.51 -3.49
CA THR A 292 12.63 -6.41 -4.95
C THR A 292 13.71 -5.43 -5.43
N LEU A 293 14.37 -5.80 -6.53
CA LEU A 293 15.32 -5.00 -7.29
C LEU A 293 14.62 -4.11 -8.34
N ASP A 294 13.38 -4.42 -8.72
CA ASP A 294 12.65 -3.76 -9.81
C ASP A 294 11.14 -3.62 -9.53
N ASP A 295 10.24 -4.23 -10.32
CA ASP A 295 8.80 -4.21 -10.04
C ASP A 295 8.50 -4.95 -8.73
N ALA A 296 7.45 -4.54 -8.00
CA ALA A 296 6.86 -5.40 -6.97
C ALA A 296 6.03 -6.54 -7.61
N LEU A 297 5.68 -7.58 -6.83
CA LEU A 297 4.95 -8.72 -7.41
C LEU A 297 3.53 -8.34 -7.84
N GLY A 298 2.79 -7.57 -7.02
CA GLY A 298 1.45 -7.11 -7.39
C GLY A 298 1.48 -6.25 -8.65
N GLU A 299 2.41 -5.29 -8.72
CA GLU A 299 2.67 -4.48 -9.91
C GLU A 299 3.02 -5.33 -11.15
N ALA A 300 3.76 -6.42 -11.00
CA ALA A 300 4.05 -7.33 -12.11
C ALA A 300 2.80 -8.12 -12.57
N TYR A 301 1.96 -8.59 -11.64
CA TYR A 301 0.66 -9.19 -11.94
C TYR A 301 -0.25 -8.19 -12.67
N ASP A 302 -0.40 -6.95 -12.18
CA ASP A 302 -1.26 -5.93 -12.78
C ASP A 302 -0.78 -5.52 -14.17
N LYS A 303 0.53 -5.41 -14.39
CA LYS A 303 1.11 -5.14 -15.71
C LYS A 303 0.89 -6.29 -16.69
N VAL A 304 0.79 -7.54 -16.23
CA VAL A 304 0.44 -8.68 -17.09
C VAL A 304 -1.06 -8.81 -17.30
N ALA A 305 -1.91 -8.51 -16.31
CA ALA A 305 -3.36 -8.45 -16.51
C ALA A 305 -3.76 -7.44 -17.60
N ARG A 306 -3.11 -6.26 -17.61
CA ARG A 306 -3.28 -5.23 -18.66
C ARG A 306 -2.72 -5.67 -20.03
N LEU A 307 -1.65 -6.45 -20.05
CA LEU A 307 -1.09 -7.01 -21.30
C LEU A 307 -2.03 -8.01 -21.97
N LEU A 308 -2.83 -8.73 -21.18
CA LEU A 308 -3.80 -9.72 -21.66
C LEU A 308 -5.24 -9.16 -21.77
N ASP A 309 -5.39 -7.83 -21.68
CA ASP A 309 -6.66 -7.07 -21.79
C ASP A 309 -7.78 -7.57 -20.85
N LEU A 310 -7.42 -7.90 -19.60
CA LEU A 310 -8.36 -8.50 -18.64
C LEU A 310 -9.22 -7.43 -17.93
N PRO A 311 -10.53 -7.69 -17.70
CA PRO A 311 -11.38 -6.79 -16.92
C PRO A 311 -10.96 -6.80 -15.45
N VAL A 312 -10.48 -5.66 -14.95
CA VAL A 312 -9.86 -5.52 -13.61
C VAL A 312 -10.85 -5.23 -12.48
N GLY A 313 -12.07 -5.77 -12.56
CA GLY A 313 -13.17 -5.60 -11.58
C GLY A 313 -12.93 -6.29 -10.23
N GLY A 314 -11.80 -6.00 -9.60
CA GLY A 314 -11.22 -6.68 -8.43
C GLY A 314 -9.68 -6.64 -8.38
N GLY A 315 -9.02 -5.83 -9.24
CA GLY A 315 -7.57 -5.77 -9.36
C GLY A 315 -6.99 -6.76 -10.37
N GLY A 316 -5.86 -6.40 -11.00
CA GLY A 316 -5.23 -7.21 -12.04
C GLY A 316 -4.68 -8.53 -11.50
N GLY A 317 -4.16 -8.54 -10.27
CA GLY A 317 -3.79 -9.76 -9.56
C GLY A 317 -4.88 -10.83 -9.51
N ALA A 318 -6.11 -10.45 -9.13
CA ALA A 318 -7.24 -11.37 -9.04
C ALA A 318 -7.75 -11.80 -10.43
N ALA A 319 -7.80 -10.87 -11.39
CA ALA A 319 -8.20 -11.17 -12.77
C ALA A 319 -7.23 -12.15 -13.45
N LEU A 320 -5.92 -11.97 -13.24
CA LEU A 320 -4.89 -12.85 -13.80
C LEU A 320 -4.89 -14.24 -13.15
N GLU A 321 -5.11 -14.34 -11.83
CA GLU A 321 -5.29 -15.64 -11.17
C GLU A 321 -6.54 -16.37 -11.70
N ALA A 322 -7.67 -15.67 -11.84
CA ALA A 322 -8.91 -16.25 -12.33
C ALA A 322 -8.79 -16.82 -13.76
N LEU A 323 -7.96 -16.20 -14.60
CA LEU A 323 -7.61 -16.73 -15.92
C LEU A 323 -6.59 -17.88 -15.83
N ALA A 324 -5.53 -17.73 -15.02
CA ALA A 324 -4.48 -18.74 -14.83
C ALA A 324 -5.03 -20.11 -14.38
N ARG A 325 -6.13 -20.14 -13.64
CA ARG A 325 -6.85 -21.39 -13.27
C ARG A 325 -7.39 -22.21 -14.45
N ARG A 326 -7.33 -21.68 -15.69
CA ARG A 326 -7.83 -22.34 -16.92
C ARG A 326 -6.72 -22.74 -17.91
N GLY A 327 -5.47 -22.36 -17.64
CA GLY A 327 -4.34 -22.60 -18.54
C GLY A 327 -3.36 -23.65 -18.02
N ASP A 328 -2.52 -24.16 -18.91
CA ASP A 328 -1.38 -25.00 -18.57
C ASP A 328 -0.20 -24.14 -18.07
N PRO A 329 0.30 -24.31 -16.82
CA PRO A 329 1.50 -23.62 -16.36
C PRO A 329 2.77 -23.95 -17.18
N ALA A 330 2.79 -25.03 -17.96
CA ALA A 330 3.85 -25.36 -18.90
C ALA A 330 3.63 -24.85 -20.34
N GLY A 331 2.43 -24.32 -20.66
CA GLY A 331 2.04 -23.95 -22.03
C GLY A 331 2.88 -22.81 -22.64
N VAL A 332 3.49 -21.95 -21.81
CA VAL A 332 4.40 -20.89 -22.26
C VAL A 332 5.73 -20.95 -21.49
N ALA A 333 6.82 -21.22 -22.22
CA ALA A 333 8.17 -21.27 -21.63
C ALA A 333 8.63 -19.88 -21.14
N LEU A 334 8.43 -19.61 -19.85
CA LEU A 334 8.88 -18.38 -19.18
C LEU A 334 10.04 -18.67 -18.20
N PRO A 335 11.04 -17.78 -18.08
CA PRO A 335 12.17 -17.97 -17.20
C PRO A 335 11.82 -17.63 -15.74
N VAL A 336 12.14 -18.52 -14.80
CA VAL A 336 12.14 -18.19 -13.36
C VAL A 336 13.24 -17.15 -13.10
N PRO A 337 12.92 -15.94 -12.61
CA PRO A 337 13.92 -14.89 -12.39
C PRO A 337 15.04 -15.31 -11.44
N MET A 338 16.26 -14.83 -11.71
CA MET A 338 17.42 -14.96 -10.83
C MET A 338 17.74 -16.41 -10.37
N ARG A 339 17.29 -17.44 -11.11
CA ARG A 339 17.34 -18.86 -10.71
C ARG A 339 18.72 -19.37 -10.26
N THR A 340 19.80 -18.80 -10.80
CA THR A 340 21.19 -19.16 -10.48
C THR A 340 21.83 -18.36 -9.34
N LYS A 341 21.17 -17.28 -8.86
CA LYS A 341 21.70 -16.46 -7.76
C LYS A 341 21.24 -17.01 -6.41
N LYS A 342 22.20 -17.27 -5.51
CA LYS A 342 21.95 -17.58 -4.08
C LYS A 342 21.88 -16.27 -3.27
N ASN A 343 20.77 -15.55 -3.38
CA ASN A 343 20.45 -14.35 -2.62
C ASN A 343 18.93 -14.26 -2.39
N TYR A 344 18.51 -13.36 -1.50
CA TYR A 344 17.14 -13.26 -1.00
C TYR A 344 16.27 -12.24 -1.78
N ASP A 345 16.85 -11.50 -2.72
CA ASP A 345 16.18 -10.42 -3.44
C ASP A 345 15.26 -10.89 -4.57
N PHE A 346 14.24 -10.09 -4.86
CA PHE A 346 13.23 -10.36 -5.88
C PHE A 346 13.46 -9.55 -7.16
N SER A 347 12.82 -9.96 -8.25
CA SER A 347 12.90 -9.31 -9.57
C SER A 347 11.80 -9.92 -10.44
N PHE A 348 10.96 -9.08 -11.04
CA PHE A 348 9.79 -9.51 -11.82
C PHE A 348 9.66 -8.75 -13.15
N ALA A 349 10.31 -7.60 -13.32
CA ALA A 349 10.30 -6.82 -14.57
C ALA A 349 10.82 -7.61 -15.78
N GLY A 350 11.79 -8.50 -15.56
CA GLY A 350 12.27 -9.44 -16.57
C GLY A 350 11.21 -10.48 -16.97
N LEU A 351 10.49 -11.04 -16.00
CA LEU A 351 9.43 -12.04 -16.23
C LEU A 351 8.22 -11.43 -16.95
N LYS A 352 7.76 -10.25 -16.52
CA LYS A 352 6.76 -9.43 -17.24
C LYS A 352 7.19 -9.17 -18.69
N THR A 353 8.46 -8.87 -18.92
CA THR A 353 8.99 -8.64 -20.27
C THR A 353 9.01 -9.93 -21.11
N ALA A 354 9.31 -11.08 -20.50
CA ALA A 354 9.22 -12.38 -21.17
C ALA A 354 7.77 -12.75 -21.54
N ALA A 355 6.80 -12.50 -20.65
CA ALA A 355 5.37 -12.70 -20.93
C ALA A 355 4.89 -11.83 -22.10
N ARG A 356 5.25 -10.54 -22.13
CA ARG A 356 4.97 -9.65 -23.26
C ARG A 356 5.57 -10.17 -24.57
N LEU A 357 6.84 -10.57 -24.55
CA LEU A 357 7.51 -11.11 -25.74
C LEU A 357 6.91 -12.44 -26.21
N ALA A 358 6.35 -13.26 -25.31
CA ALA A 358 5.64 -14.48 -25.68
C ALA A 358 4.33 -14.19 -26.43
N VAL A 359 3.55 -13.21 -25.97
CA VAL A 359 2.32 -12.74 -26.64
C VAL A 359 2.64 -12.08 -27.98
N GLU A 360 3.64 -11.19 -28.03
CA GLU A 360 4.03 -10.47 -29.26
C GLU A 360 4.53 -11.41 -30.36
N ARG A 361 5.33 -12.43 -29.99
CA ARG A 361 5.95 -13.38 -30.92
C ARG A 361 5.10 -14.60 -31.26
N ALA A 362 3.99 -14.84 -30.56
CA ALA A 362 3.08 -15.92 -30.91
C ALA A 362 2.49 -15.70 -32.31
N PRO A 363 2.49 -16.73 -33.19
CA PRO A 363 1.82 -16.67 -34.49
C PRO A 363 0.31 -16.33 -34.34
N PRO A 364 -0.33 -15.71 -35.36
CA PRO A 364 -1.75 -15.38 -35.31
C PRO A 364 -2.65 -16.59 -35.01
N GLU A 365 -2.29 -17.76 -35.53
CA GLU A 365 -2.97 -19.04 -35.31
C GLU A 365 -2.91 -19.42 -33.83
N ARG A 366 -1.72 -19.32 -33.23
CA ARG A 366 -1.52 -19.60 -31.80
C ARG A 366 -2.26 -18.61 -30.90
N ARG A 367 -2.32 -17.34 -31.28
CA ARG A 367 -3.12 -16.33 -30.54
C ARG A 367 -4.63 -16.52 -30.68
N ALA A 368 -5.08 -17.33 -31.64
CA ALA A 368 -6.49 -17.72 -31.78
C ALA A 368 -6.84 -19.01 -31.03
N GLU A 369 -5.87 -19.71 -30.43
CA GLU A 369 -6.12 -20.87 -29.57
C GLU A 369 -6.87 -20.41 -28.29
N PRO A 370 -8.03 -20.99 -27.93
CA PRO A 370 -8.87 -20.50 -26.83
C PRO A 370 -8.18 -20.39 -25.46
N ASN A 371 -7.15 -21.19 -25.23
CA ASN A 371 -6.42 -21.25 -23.96
C ASN A 371 -5.14 -20.40 -23.94
N PHE A 372 -4.64 -19.88 -25.08
CA PHE A 372 -3.28 -19.31 -25.15
C PHE A 372 -3.04 -18.19 -24.12
N PHE A 373 -4.01 -17.28 -23.93
CA PHE A 373 -3.89 -16.22 -22.93
C PHE A 373 -3.98 -16.75 -21.48
N ALA A 374 -4.69 -17.85 -21.26
CA ALA A 374 -4.72 -18.54 -19.97
C ALA A 374 -3.40 -19.28 -19.69
N ASP A 375 -2.78 -19.89 -20.70
CA ASP A 375 -1.46 -20.50 -20.59
C ASP A 375 -0.38 -19.44 -20.28
N VAL A 376 -0.44 -18.27 -20.93
CA VAL A 376 0.44 -17.13 -20.58
C VAL A 376 0.27 -16.72 -19.11
N ALA A 377 -0.97 -16.64 -18.62
CA ALA A 377 -1.27 -16.31 -17.22
C ALA A 377 -0.80 -17.41 -16.25
N ALA A 378 -1.06 -18.68 -16.57
CA ALA A 378 -0.67 -19.84 -15.77
C ALA A 378 0.85 -19.98 -15.67
N SER A 379 1.57 -19.89 -16.80
CA SER A 379 3.03 -19.92 -16.83
C SER A 379 3.65 -18.70 -16.13
N PHE A 380 3.04 -17.50 -16.22
CA PHE A 380 3.50 -16.33 -15.49
C PHE A 380 3.34 -16.52 -13.97
N GLN A 381 2.15 -16.90 -13.51
CA GLN A 381 1.86 -17.19 -12.10
C GLN A 381 2.80 -18.28 -11.57
N HIS A 382 2.99 -19.36 -12.32
CA HIS A 382 3.90 -20.44 -11.96
C HIS A 382 5.34 -19.93 -11.79
N ALA A 383 5.90 -19.25 -12.80
CA ALA A 383 7.28 -18.77 -12.77
C ALA A 383 7.54 -17.71 -11.69
N ALA A 384 6.54 -16.85 -11.41
CA ALA A 384 6.63 -15.83 -10.36
C ALA A 384 6.63 -16.45 -8.96
N ILE A 385 5.73 -17.39 -8.68
CA ILE A 385 5.67 -18.07 -7.37
C ILE A 385 6.89 -18.99 -7.16
N SER A 386 7.38 -19.67 -8.21
CA SER A 386 8.63 -20.47 -8.15
C SER A 386 9.86 -19.62 -7.79
N HIS A 387 9.90 -18.33 -8.14
CA HIS A 387 10.95 -17.41 -7.69
C HIS A 387 10.74 -16.94 -6.25
N LEU A 388 9.50 -16.66 -5.84
CA LEU A 388 9.19 -16.36 -4.42
C LEU A 388 9.70 -17.48 -3.50
N GLU A 389 9.28 -18.72 -3.76
CA GLU A 389 9.67 -19.90 -3.00
C GLU A 389 11.18 -20.06 -2.89
N GLN A 390 11.90 -19.81 -4.00
CA GLN A 390 13.36 -19.91 -4.00
C GLN A 390 13.99 -18.92 -3.01
N ARG A 391 13.47 -17.69 -2.90
CA ARG A 391 13.97 -16.70 -1.91
C ARG A 391 13.52 -17.02 -0.49
N ILE A 392 12.27 -17.43 -0.31
CA ILE A 392 11.72 -17.84 0.99
C ILE A 392 12.53 -19.01 1.55
N LYS A 393 12.81 -20.03 0.74
CA LYS A 393 13.63 -21.17 1.13
C LYS A 393 15.06 -20.77 1.52
N TYR A 394 15.71 -19.90 0.74
CA TYR A 394 17.03 -19.37 1.14
C TYR A 394 16.96 -18.55 2.44
N ALA A 395 15.87 -17.82 2.71
CA ALA A 395 15.68 -17.14 3.98
C ALA A 395 15.41 -18.12 5.14
N MET A 396 14.68 -19.22 4.92
CA MET A 396 14.51 -20.31 5.91
C MET A 396 15.84 -21.02 6.22
N GLU A 397 16.66 -21.28 5.20
CA GLU A 397 18.03 -21.80 5.34
C GLU A 397 18.93 -20.82 6.13
N LEU A 398 18.76 -19.51 5.94
CA LEU A 398 19.43 -18.47 6.74
C LEU A 398 18.94 -18.47 8.21
N CYS A 399 17.64 -18.74 8.44
CA CYS A 399 17.07 -18.85 9.78
C CYS A 399 17.65 -20.06 10.55
N GLU A 400 17.74 -21.23 9.91
CA GLU A 400 18.41 -22.41 10.49
C GLU A 400 19.86 -22.07 10.86
N ALA A 401 20.59 -21.39 9.96
CA ALA A 401 22.02 -21.10 10.14
C ALA A 401 22.37 -19.98 11.15
N ARG A 402 21.44 -19.07 11.49
CA ARG A 402 21.74 -17.84 12.27
C ARG A 402 20.79 -17.53 13.43
N HIS A 403 19.88 -18.44 13.80
CA HIS A 403 18.86 -18.18 14.83
C HIS A 403 19.42 -17.73 16.20
N ASP A 404 20.60 -18.21 16.60
CA ASP A 404 21.27 -17.79 17.83
C ASP A 404 21.59 -16.28 17.87
N GLU A 405 21.88 -15.66 16.72
CA GLU A 405 22.12 -14.21 16.62
C GLU A 405 20.86 -13.37 16.82
N TRP A 406 19.68 -13.99 16.74
CA TRP A 406 18.39 -13.32 16.63
C TRP A 406 17.51 -13.47 17.88
N GLY A 407 18.02 -14.11 18.92
CA GLY A 407 17.30 -14.33 20.18
C GLY A 407 16.26 -15.46 20.12
N GLY A 408 16.26 -16.27 19.06
CA GLY A 408 15.34 -17.41 18.94
C GLY A 408 15.25 -17.96 17.51
N ALA A 409 14.75 -19.19 17.42
CA ALA A 409 14.48 -19.90 16.19
C ALA A 409 13.17 -19.43 15.53
N PRO A 410 13.19 -18.74 14.37
CA PRO A 410 11.98 -18.41 13.65
C PRO A 410 11.41 -19.69 13.05
N SER A 411 10.22 -20.10 13.49
CA SER A 411 9.52 -21.31 13.05
C SER A 411 8.22 -21.01 12.29
N THR A 412 7.85 -19.73 12.18
CA THR A 412 6.64 -19.26 11.52
C THR A 412 6.99 -18.37 10.33
N LEU A 413 6.42 -18.68 9.16
CA LEU A 413 6.38 -17.81 8.00
C LEU A 413 5.05 -17.05 8.00
N VAL A 414 5.11 -15.74 8.19
CA VAL A 414 4.01 -14.82 7.96
C VAL A 414 3.99 -14.39 6.50
N VAL A 415 2.80 -14.30 5.89
CA VAL A 415 2.62 -13.77 4.52
C VAL A 415 1.44 -12.80 4.49
N SER A 416 1.69 -11.54 4.10
CA SER A 416 0.71 -10.46 4.12
C SER A 416 0.94 -9.42 3.00
N GLY A 417 0.08 -8.41 2.91
CA GLY A 417 -0.10 -7.59 1.72
C GLY A 417 -1.04 -8.25 0.68
N GLY A 418 -1.61 -7.45 -0.23
CA GLY A 418 -2.70 -7.89 -1.11
C GLY A 418 -2.43 -9.13 -1.97
N VAL A 419 -1.18 -9.41 -2.37
CA VAL A 419 -0.84 -10.60 -3.17
C VAL A 419 -0.97 -11.89 -2.33
N ALA A 420 -0.91 -11.79 -1.00
CA ALA A 420 -1.20 -12.89 -0.09
C ALA A 420 -2.66 -13.40 -0.18
N ALA A 421 -3.55 -12.74 -0.93
CA ALA A 421 -4.87 -13.26 -1.25
C ALA A 421 -4.87 -14.35 -2.36
N ASN A 422 -3.80 -14.47 -3.16
CA ASN A 422 -3.72 -15.40 -4.29
C ASN A 422 -3.73 -16.87 -3.82
N GLN A 423 -4.66 -17.69 -4.33
CA GLN A 423 -4.88 -19.03 -3.78
C GLN A 423 -3.79 -20.03 -4.16
N GLU A 424 -3.18 -19.89 -5.35
CA GLU A 424 -2.06 -20.75 -5.75
C GLU A 424 -0.79 -20.43 -4.94
N LEU A 425 -0.56 -19.15 -4.61
CA LEU A 425 0.48 -18.73 -3.67
C LEU A 425 0.25 -19.35 -2.29
N ARG A 426 -0.97 -19.23 -1.75
CA ARG A 426 -1.33 -19.86 -0.45
C ARG A 426 -1.08 -21.36 -0.47
N ARG A 427 -1.56 -22.06 -1.51
CA ARG A 427 -1.42 -23.52 -1.67
C ARG A 427 0.05 -23.95 -1.74
N ARG A 428 0.86 -23.28 -2.56
CA ARG A 428 2.26 -23.66 -2.75
C ARG A 428 3.14 -23.31 -1.55
N LEU A 429 2.90 -22.17 -0.89
CA LEU A 429 3.61 -21.83 0.35
C LEU A 429 3.25 -22.75 1.52
N GLN A 430 2.02 -23.29 1.57
CA GLN A 430 1.65 -24.31 2.56
C GLN A 430 2.53 -25.55 2.38
N VAL A 431 2.63 -26.07 1.15
CA VAL A 431 3.50 -27.20 0.81
C VAL A 431 4.97 -26.90 1.16
N LEU A 432 5.49 -25.71 0.80
CA LEU A 432 6.86 -25.31 1.16
C LEU A 432 7.09 -25.31 2.67
N CYS A 433 6.13 -24.84 3.46
CA CYS A 433 6.21 -24.84 4.91
C CYS A 433 6.15 -26.24 5.51
N ASP A 434 5.26 -27.10 5.02
CA ASP A 434 5.10 -28.48 5.49
C ASP A 434 6.32 -29.37 5.13
N GLU A 435 6.92 -29.17 3.96
CA GLU A 435 8.13 -29.88 3.50
C GLU A 435 9.43 -29.36 4.13
N THR A 436 9.44 -28.15 4.71
CA THR A 436 10.65 -27.56 5.30
C THR A 436 10.67 -27.75 6.81
N ARG A 437 11.78 -28.26 7.35
CA ARG A 437 12.00 -28.37 8.80
C ARG A 437 12.15 -26.99 9.44
N ALA A 438 11.51 -26.78 10.60
CA ALA A 438 11.65 -25.57 11.40
C ALA A 438 12.92 -25.58 12.27
N PRO A 439 13.61 -24.43 12.39
CA PRO A 439 14.71 -24.25 13.34
C PRO A 439 14.31 -24.51 14.79
N GLY A 440 15.26 -25.00 15.59
CA GLY A 440 15.04 -25.35 17.00
C GLY A 440 14.06 -26.50 17.28
N GLN A 441 13.37 -27.04 16.27
CA GLN A 441 12.36 -28.08 16.43
C GLN A 441 12.92 -29.48 16.09
N ALA A 442 12.63 -30.45 16.94
CA ALA A 442 12.93 -31.87 16.72
C ALA A 442 11.79 -32.52 15.91
N GLY A 443 11.85 -32.42 14.59
CA GLY A 443 10.85 -33.00 13.67
C GLY A 443 9.65 -32.10 13.34
N GLY A 444 9.63 -30.84 13.78
CA GLY A 444 8.60 -29.86 13.38
C GLY A 444 8.85 -29.26 11.99
N SER A 445 7.77 -29.01 11.25
CA SER A 445 7.76 -28.22 10.01
C SER A 445 7.58 -26.72 10.30
N TRP A 446 7.74 -25.86 9.28
CA TRP A 446 7.42 -24.43 9.41
C TRP A 446 5.91 -24.23 9.50
N LYS A 447 5.46 -23.31 10.37
CA LYS A 447 4.06 -22.88 10.43
C LYS A 447 3.82 -21.75 9.43
N LEU A 448 2.92 -21.94 8.47
CA LEU A 448 2.42 -20.84 7.63
C LEU A 448 1.34 -20.05 8.39
N VAL A 449 1.43 -18.73 8.37
CA VAL A 449 0.38 -17.83 8.85
C VAL A 449 0.05 -16.79 7.79
N LEU A 450 -1.19 -16.86 7.31
CA LEU A 450 -1.81 -15.94 6.37
C LEU A 450 -3.01 -15.30 7.05
N PRO A 451 -3.09 -13.95 7.16
CA PRO A 451 -4.32 -13.30 7.57
C PRO A 451 -5.49 -13.66 6.62
N PRO A 452 -6.74 -13.53 7.08
CA PRO A 452 -7.91 -13.60 6.22
C PRO A 452 -7.77 -12.59 5.06
N PRO A 453 -8.16 -12.91 3.81
CA PRO A 453 -7.92 -12.02 2.67
C PRO A 453 -8.40 -10.57 2.85
N ARG A 454 -9.53 -10.37 3.56
CA ARG A 454 -10.08 -9.04 3.91
C ARG A 454 -9.17 -8.18 4.81
N LEU A 455 -8.16 -8.78 5.44
CA LEU A 455 -7.19 -8.15 6.33
C LEU A 455 -5.75 -8.23 5.74
N CYS A 456 -5.61 -8.67 4.49
CA CYS A 456 -4.35 -8.61 3.73
C CYS A 456 -4.23 -7.33 2.88
N THR A 457 -5.34 -6.64 2.62
CA THR A 457 -5.38 -5.31 1.99
C THR A 457 -5.38 -4.20 3.05
N ASP A 458 -5.22 -2.95 2.63
CA ASP A 458 -5.10 -1.81 3.55
C ASP A 458 -6.42 -1.56 4.28
N ASN A 459 -6.35 -1.34 5.60
CA ASN A 459 -7.54 -1.28 6.46
C ASN A 459 -7.22 -0.57 7.81
N GLY A 460 -8.25 -0.18 8.57
CA GLY A 460 -8.05 0.44 9.89
C GLY A 460 -7.69 -0.56 11.02
N VAL A 461 -8.01 -1.85 10.86
CA VAL A 461 -7.80 -2.90 11.87
C VAL A 461 -6.30 -3.12 12.10
N MET A 462 -5.49 -3.14 11.04
CA MET A 462 -4.04 -3.29 11.15
C MET A 462 -3.38 -2.13 11.91
N VAL A 463 -3.87 -0.90 11.70
CA VAL A 463 -3.39 0.30 12.41
C VAL A 463 -3.76 0.23 13.89
N ALA A 464 -5.02 -0.10 14.19
CA ALA A 464 -5.50 -0.24 15.56
C ALA A 464 -4.77 -1.38 16.30
N TRP A 465 -4.55 -2.53 15.65
CA TRP A 465 -3.85 -3.67 16.24
C TRP A 465 -2.36 -3.40 16.48
N THR A 466 -1.64 -2.78 15.53
CA THR A 466 -0.25 -2.36 15.78
C THR A 466 -0.18 -1.40 16.95
N ALA A 467 -1.11 -0.44 17.05
CA ALA A 467 -1.17 0.43 18.22
C ALA A 467 -1.50 -0.31 19.52
N VAL A 468 -2.36 -1.34 19.52
CA VAL A 468 -2.53 -2.25 20.69
C VAL A 468 -1.18 -2.87 21.12
N GLU A 469 -0.39 -3.38 20.16
CA GLU A 469 0.89 -4.01 20.48
C GLU A 469 1.99 -3.00 20.88
N MET A 470 2.02 -1.81 20.29
CA MET A 470 2.90 -0.71 20.70
C MET A 470 2.57 -0.22 22.12
N VAL A 471 1.29 0.01 22.42
CA VAL A 471 0.78 0.43 23.72
C VAL A 471 1.10 -0.60 24.81
N ARG A 472 0.97 -1.90 24.51
CA ARG A 472 1.39 -3.00 25.40
C ARG A 472 2.89 -2.99 25.75
N ASN A 473 3.72 -2.42 24.88
CA ASN A 473 5.15 -2.22 25.12
C ASN A 473 5.47 -0.81 25.68
N GLY A 474 4.45 -0.07 26.16
CA GLY A 474 4.60 1.26 26.74
C GLY A 474 4.85 2.39 25.73
N VAL A 475 4.61 2.14 24.43
CA VAL A 475 4.90 3.11 23.36
C VAL A 475 3.67 3.94 23.01
N ALA A 476 3.73 5.23 23.33
CA ALA A 476 2.83 6.28 22.87
C ALA A 476 3.62 7.54 22.52
N HIS A 477 3.09 8.36 21.61
CA HIS A 477 3.79 9.50 21.02
C HIS A 477 3.09 10.83 21.34
N VAL A 478 3.85 11.92 21.40
CA VAL A 478 3.30 13.28 21.45
C VAL A 478 2.70 13.62 20.08
N PRO A 479 1.43 14.07 19.98
CA PRO A 479 0.80 14.37 18.70
C PRO A 479 1.59 15.37 17.84
N ASP A 480 2.04 16.48 18.43
CA ASP A 480 2.69 17.57 17.69
C ASP A 480 4.04 17.16 17.06
N ASP A 481 4.87 16.40 17.79
CA ASP A 481 6.18 15.94 17.33
C ASP A 481 6.12 15.02 16.09
N GLN A 482 4.99 14.34 15.86
CA GLN A 482 4.88 13.33 14.81
C GLN A 482 4.75 13.95 13.41
N GLN A 483 5.52 13.43 12.46
CA GLN A 483 5.54 13.89 11.08
C GLN A 483 5.35 12.73 10.12
N VAL A 484 4.61 12.95 9.03
CA VAL A 484 4.41 11.95 7.99
C VAL A 484 5.72 11.68 7.24
N LYS A 485 5.98 10.41 6.91
CA LYS A 485 7.20 9.95 6.26
C LYS A 485 6.85 9.19 4.99
N ALA A 486 6.66 9.90 3.88
CA ALA A 486 6.30 9.30 2.58
C ALA A 486 7.23 8.14 2.17
N ARG A 487 8.52 8.23 2.54
CA ARG A 487 9.49 7.14 2.48
C ARG A 487 9.98 6.84 3.90
N TRP A 488 9.58 5.69 4.43
CA TRP A 488 10.05 5.16 5.71
C TRP A 488 10.42 3.68 5.50
N PRO A 489 11.70 3.30 5.63
CA PRO A 489 12.10 1.89 5.68
C PRO A 489 11.74 1.29 7.03
N LEU A 490 11.09 0.12 7.02
CA LEU A 490 10.66 -0.60 8.22
C LEU A 490 11.82 -1.12 9.09
N GLY A 491 13.00 -1.36 8.47
CA GLY A 491 14.13 -1.93 9.16
C GLY A 491 15.46 -1.72 8.43
N GLY A 492 16.56 -1.95 9.12
CA GLY A 492 17.89 -2.00 8.53
C GLY A 492 18.14 -3.29 7.74
N ALA A 493 19.20 -3.31 6.94
CA ALA A 493 19.67 -4.55 6.30
C ALA A 493 20.22 -5.53 7.36
N VAL A 494 19.92 -6.83 7.23
CA VAL A 494 20.65 -7.85 8.01
C VAL A 494 22.13 -7.83 7.58
N PRO A 495 23.12 -7.74 8.50
CA PRO A 495 24.53 -7.73 8.12
C PRO A 495 24.92 -8.96 7.28
N GLY A 496 25.54 -8.71 6.12
CA GLY A 496 25.86 -9.72 5.12
C GLY A 496 24.80 -9.91 4.03
N THR A 497 23.64 -9.27 4.13
CA THR A 497 22.63 -9.20 3.05
C THR A 497 22.80 -7.92 2.23
N TYR A 498 22.42 -7.96 0.95
CA TYR A 498 22.47 -6.80 0.07
C TYR A 498 21.11 -6.09 0.06
N VAL A 499 21.04 -4.86 0.60
CA VAL A 499 19.87 -4.00 0.41
C VAL A 499 20.14 -3.01 -0.72
N PRO A 500 19.34 -2.99 -1.81
CA PRO A 500 19.54 -2.05 -2.90
C PRO A 500 19.12 -0.64 -2.49
N ALA A 501 20.06 0.30 -2.50
CA ALA A 501 19.72 1.71 -2.46
C ALA A 501 19.12 2.13 -3.82
N ARG A 502 17.78 2.36 -3.82
CA ARG A 502 16.93 3.04 -4.84
C ARG A 502 15.98 2.14 -5.66
N ALA A 503 14.70 2.17 -5.28
CA ALA A 503 13.65 2.37 -6.27
C ALA A 503 13.57 3.87 -6.62
N THR A 504 14.09 4.27 -7.79
CA THR A 504 13.88 5.62 -8.34
C THR A 504 12.60 5.62 -9.17
N SER A 505 11.52 6.12 -8.57
CA SER A 505 10.25 6.41 -9.24
C SER A 505 10.47 7.28 -10.49
N THR A 506 10.38 6.70 -11.67
CA THR A 506 10.59 7.38 -12.97
C THR A 506 9.37 8.19 -13.45
N PHE A 507 8.63 8.77 -12.50
CA PHE A 507 7.67 9.82 -12.80
C PHE A 507 8.41 11.08 -13.28
N GLY A 508 7.93 11.68 -14.37
CA GLY A 508 8.27 13.07 -14.69
C GLY A 508 9.55 13.35 -15.50
N LYS A 509 9.96 12.49 -16.45
CA LYS A 509 10.81 12.95 -17.58
C LYS A 509 10.00 13.14 -18.86
N ARG A 510 9.30 14.27 -18.97
CA ARG A 510 8.79 14.77 -20.26
C ARG A 510 9.97 14.89 -21.24
N LYS A 511 9.87 14.28 -22.43
CA LYS A 511 10.77 14.64 -23.53
C LYS A 511 10.61 16.14 -23.80
N ARG A 512 11.69 16.91 -23.70
CA ARG A 512 11.74 18.19 -24.43
C ARG A 512 11.80 17.83 -25.91
N VAL A 513 10.77 18.20 -26.66
CA VAL A 513 10.88 18.30 -28.11
C VAL A 513 11.79 19.49 -28.36
N ALA A 514 13.00 19.24 -28.87
CA ALA A 514 13.79 20.29 -29.50
C ALA A 514 13.10 20.65 -30.83
N GLY A 515 12.93 21.93 -31.09
CA GLY A 515 12.30 22.39 -32.33
C GLY A 515 13.34 22.66 -33.41
N GLU A 516 13.03 22.18 -34.62
CA GLU A 516 13.30 22.79 -35.93
C GLU A 516 12.06 22.56 -36.80
#